data_AF-A0A920RMH8-F1
#
_entry.id   AF-A0A920RMH8-F1
#
_cell.length_a   1.000
_cell.length_b   1.000
_cell.length_c   1.000
_cell.angle_alpha   90.00
_cell.angle_beta   90.00
_cell.angle_gamma   90.00
#
_symmetry.space_group_name_H-M   'P 1'
#
loop_
_entity.id
_entity.type
_entity.pdbx_description
1 polymer ?
#
loop_
_entity_poly.entity_id
_entity_poly.type
_entity_poly.pdbx_seq_one_letter_code
_entity_poly.pdbx_strand_id
1 'polypeptide(L)'
;MKVDRWSRTVYDRVPEPPPKGPRGADRITILEDTDGDGRADRARDFVDGLNLATGLAFGHGGVYVLQVPYLLFYADRNRDDVPDGPPRVLLKGFGMEDAQSLANHLTWGPGGWLYGVNGSTTTCRIRGVEFQQGCWRYHPPTDRFELFCEGGGNLYGTHLR
;
A
#
# COMPACT_ATOMS: atom_id res chain seq x y z
N MET A 1 4.98 -13.52 19.94
CA MET A 1 4.42 -13.85 18.62
C MET A 1 3.79 -15.23 18.72
N LYS A 2 2.46 -15.33 18.62
CA LYS A 2 1.77 -16.62 18.54
C LYS A 2 1.57 -16.95 17.08
N VAL A 3 1.74 -18.21 16.72
CA VAL A 3 1.54 -18.72 15.37
C VAL A 3 0.34 -19.66 15.41
N ASP A 4 -0.59 -19.54 14.46
CA ASP A 4 -1.76 -20.41 14.38
C ASP A 4 -1.43 -21.77 13.75
N ARG A 5 -2.45 -22.64 13.62
CA ARG A 5 -2.30 -23.99 13.04
C ARG A 5 -1.82 -23.98 11.57
N TRP A 6 -1.91 -22.84 10.91
CA TRP A 6 -1.55 -22.63 9.49
C TRP A 6 -0.27 -21.80 9.34
N SER A 7 0.56 -21.74 10.38
CA SER A 7 1.81 -20.96 10.38
C SER A 7 1.62 -19.45 10.22
N ARG A 8 0.41 -18.92 10.49
CA ARG A 8 0.11 -17.49 10.39
C ARG A 8 0.40 -16.77 11.69
N THR A 9 0.89 -15.53 11.58
CA THR A 9 1.18 -14.67 12.73
C THR A 9 -0.11 -14.13 13.32
N VAL A 10 -0.31 -14.36 14.62
CA VAL A 10 -1.36 -13.71 15.39
C VAL A 10 -0.78 -12.46 16.03
N TYR A 11 -1.29 -11.30 15.61
CA TYR A 11 -0.93 -10.00 16.18
C TYR A 11 -1.85 -9.69 17.36
N ASP A 12 -1.26 -9.34 18.51
CA ASP A 12 -2.02 -9.00 19.73
C ASP A 12 -2.76 -7.65 19.61
N ARG A 13 -2.33 -6.81 18.65
CA ARG A 13 -2.93 -5.51 18.35
C ARG A 13 -2.65 -5.08 16.92
N VAL A 14 -3.55 -4.29 16.36
CA VAL A 14 -3.30 -3.56 15.11
C VAL A 14 -2.43 -2.33 15.43
N PRO A 15 -1.29 -2.12 14.78
CA PRO A 15 -0.45 -0.94 15.01
C PRO A 15 -1.19 0.33 14.59
N GLU A 16 -1.01 1.43 15.32
CA GLU A 16 -1.51 2.73 14.86
C GLU A 16 -0.86 3.10 13.50
N PRO A 17 -1.54 3.88 12.64
CA PRO A 17 -0.95 4.36 11.40
C PRO A 17 0.21 5.35 11.67
N PRO A 18 1.11 5.57 10.70
CA PRO A 18 2.08 6.66 10.79
C PRO A 18 1.38 8.02 11.05
N PRO A 19 1.98 8.90 11.86
CA PRO A 19 3.30 8.81 12.46
C PRO A 19 3.30 8.19 13.87
N LYS A 20 2.15 7.71 14.36
CA LYS A 20 1.98 7.21 15.74
C LYS A 20 2.37 5.72 15.89
N GLY A 21 2.32 4.98 14.79
CA GLY A 21 2.71 3.57 14.72
C GLY A 21 4.20 3.31 14.92
N PRO A 22 4.58 2.02 15.00
CA PRO A 22 5.98 1.62 15.00
C PRO A 22 6.65 2.03 13.69
N ARG A 23 7.84 2.63 13.79
CA ARG A 23 8.67 2.96 12.62
C ARG A 23 9.46 1.73 12.19
N GLY A 24 9.36 1.38 10.91
CA GLY A 24 10.18 0.34 10.28
C GLY A 24 11.40 0.94 9.58
N ALA A 25 12.04 0.15 8.72
CA ALA A 25 13.19 0.55 7.93
C ALA A 25 12.87 0.83 6.46
N ASP A 26 11.63 0.59 6.04
CA ASP A 26 11.22 0.81 4.65
C ASP A 26 11.15 2.31 4.36
N ARG A 27 11.46 2.65 3.12
CA ARG A 27 11.49 4.03 2.62
C ARG A 27 11.12 4.08 1.15
N ILE A 28 10.63 5.24 0.74
CA ILE A 28 10.41 5.59 -0.66
C ILE A 28 11.48 6.60 -1.01
N THR A 29 12.40 6.21 -1.90
CA THR A 29 13.52 7.05 -2.33
C THR A 29 13.29 7.50 -3.77
N ILE A 30 13.44 8.80 -4.01
CA ILE A 30 13.46 9.40 -5.34
C ILE A 30 14.91 9.35 -5.83
N LEU A 31 15.08 8.72 -6.98
CA LEU A 31 16.35 8.62 -7.70
C LEU A 31 16.27 9.53 -8.92
N GLU A 32 17.21 10.47 -9.02
CA GLU A 32 17.24 11.49 -10.08
C GLU A 32 18.51 11.31 -10.90
N ASP A 33 18.34 11.15 -12.21
CA ASP A 33 19.39 11.18 -13.24
C ASP A 33 19.35 12.58 -13.86
N THR A 34 20.41 13.35 -13.63
CA THR A 34 20.50 14.77 -14.01
C THR A 34 21.24 15.00 -15.33
N ASP A 35 21.95 14.00 -15.83
CA ASP A 35 22.74 14.08 -17.06
C ASP A 35 22.27 13.13 -18.18
N GLY A 36 21.32 12.24 -17.88
CA GLY A 36 20.67 11.34 -18.82
C GLY A 36 21.51 10.10 -19.16
N ASP A 37 22.50 9.74 -18.34
CA ASP A 37 23.36 8.57 -18.56
C ASP A 37 22.71 7.23 -18.15
N GLY A 38 21.51 7.28 -17.56
CA GLY A 38 20.79 6.12 -17.06
C GLY A 38 21.20 5.67 -15.65
N ARG A 39 22.01 6.46 -14.94
CA ARG A 39 22.40 6.25 -13.54
C ARG A 39 21.86 7.38 -12.68
N ALA A 40 21.53 7.03 -11.44
CA ALA A 40 21.07 8.04 -10.50
C ALA A 40 22.27 8.85 -9.96
N ASP A 41 22.20 10.16 -10.14
CA ASP A 41 23.15 11.13 -9.57
C ASP A 41 22.79 11.51 -8.14
N ARG A 42 21.48 11.54 -7.85
CA ARG A 42 20.95 11.97 -6.56
C ARG A 42 19.94 10.95 -6.04
N ALA A 43 19.97 10.74 -4.74
CA ALA A 43 19.00 9.96 -4.01
C ALA A 43 18.48 10.78 -2.83
N ARG A 44 17.16 10.97 -2.75
CA ARG A 44 16.49 11.60 -1.61
C ARG A 44 15.33 10.75 -1.13
N ASP A 45 15.18 10.58 0.17
CA ASP A 45 14.05 9.85 0.73
C ASP A 45 12.82 10.79 0.76
N PHE A 46 11.75 10.41 0.06
CA PHE A 46 10.45 11.10 0.08
C PHE A 46 9.72 10.82 1.40
N VAL A 47 9.70 9.55 1.81
CA VAL A 47 9.16 9.10 3.10
C VAL A 47 10.06 8.00 3.65
N ASP A 48 10.36 8.06 4.94
CA ASP A 48 11.08 7.02 5.68
C ASP A 48 10.22 6.42 6.80
N GLY A 49 10.77 5.40 7.48
CA GLY A 49 10.15 4.84 8.67
C GLY A 49 8.89 4.01 8.40
N LEU A 50 8.67 3.62 7.14
CA LEU A 50 7.57 2.76 6.73
C LEU A 50 7.83 1.32 7.21
N ASN A 51 6.77 0.51 7.23
CA ASN A 51 6.84 -0.87 7.69
C ASN A 51 5.99 -1.79 6.80
N LEU A 52 6.63 -2.70 6.06
CA LEU A 52 5.99 -3.57 5.08
C LEU A 52 5.24 -2.74 4.03
N ALA A 53 5.96 -1.78 3.43
CA ALA A 53 5.46 -1.04 2.28
C ALA A 53 5.53 -1.94 1.03
N THR A 54 4.37 -2.29 0.47
CA THR A 54 4.23 -3.32 -0.58
C THR A 54 3.76 -2.79 -1.93
N GLY A 55 3.47 -1.50 -2.02
CA GLY A 55 3.04 -0.86 -3.24
C GLY A 55 2.97 0.65 -3.12
N LEU A 56 3.16 1.33 -4.25
CA LEU A 56 2.99 2.77 -4.34
C LEU A 56 2.39 3.16 -5.70
N ALA A 57 1.69 4.29 -5.75
CA ALA A 57 1.20 4.89 -6.99
C ALA A 57 1.12 6.40 -6.87
N PHE A 58 1.54 7.13 -7.90
CA PHE A 58 1.38 8.58 -7.98
C PHE A 58 -0.03 8.95 -8.44
N GLY A 59 -0.64 9.97 -7.84
CA GLY A 59 -1.93 10.47 -8.31
C GLY A 59 -2.52 11.51 -7.38
N HIS A 60 -3.49 12.29 -7.89
CA HIS A 60 -4.22 13.28 -7.08
C HIS A 60 -3.34 14.26 -6.27
N GLY A 61 -2.15 14.61 -6.78
CA GLY A 61 -1.22 15.53 -6.11
C GLY A 61 -0.51 14.91 -4.90
N GLY A 62 -0.14 13.64 -5.00
CA GLY A 62 0.60 12.94 -3.95
C GLY A 62 0.91 11.49 -4.30
N VAL A 63 1.31 10.74 -3.29
CA VAL A 63 1.72 9.34 -3.37
C VAL A 63 0.81 8.47 -2.50
N TYR A 64 0.17 7.50 -3.13
CA TYR A 64 -0.54 6.42 -2.46
C TYR A 64 0.48 5.37 -2.05
N VAL A 65 0.43 4.92 -0.80
CA VAL A 65 1.36 3.91 -0.27
C VAL A 65 0.56 2.82 0.39
N LEU A 66 0.73 1.59 -0.08
CA LEU A 66 0.17 0.42 0.56
C LEU A 66 1.15 -0.06 1.64
N GLN A 67 0.75 0.14 2.88
CA GLN A 67 1.49 -0.27 4.06
C GLN A 67 0.51 -1.00 4.97
N VAL A 68 0.45 -2.33 4.85
CA VAL A 68 -0.54 -3.13 5.57
C VAL A 68 -0.45 -2.84 7.08
N PRO A 69 -1.60 -2.58 7.75
CA PRO A 69 -2.99 -2.84 7.33
C PRO A 69 -3.70 -1.66 6.65
N TYR A 70 -2.95 -0.70 6.12
CA TYR A 70 -3.44 0.60 5.64
C TYR A 70 -3.13 0.87 4.17
N LEU A 71 -4.06 1.54 3.50
CA LEU A 71 -3.76 2.36 2.32
C LEU A 71 -3.58 3.80 2.78
N LEU A 72 -2.38 4.34 2.60
CA LEU A 72 -1.97 5.68 3.01
C LEU A 72 -1.92 6.62 1.80
N PHE A 73 -2.14 7.92 2.04
CA PHE A 73 -1.91 8.97 1.04
C PHE A 73 -1.05 10.09 1.64
N TYR A 74 0.12 10.28 1.06
CA TYR A 74 1.03 11.39 1.33
C TYR A 74 0.78 12.47 0.28
N ALA A 75 0.26 13.61 0.70
CA ALA A 75 0.05 14.75 -0.20
C ALA A 75 1.39 15.44 -0.49
N ASP A 76 1.57 15.89 -1.73
CA ASP A 76 2.67 16.73 -2.20
C ASP A 76 2.07 17.73 -3.19
N ARG A 77 1.35 18.71 -2.67
CA ARG A 77 0.55 19.66 -3.47
C ARG A 77 1.40 20.78 -4.06
N ASN A 78 2.46 21.15 -3.34
CA ASN A 78 3.49 22.10 -3.77
C ASN A 78 4.49 21.49 -4.76
N ARG A 79 4.53 20.16 -4.92
CA ARG A 79 5.42 19.44 -5.84
C ARG A 79 6.89 19.71 -5.55
N ASP A 80 7.24 19.75 -4.28
CA ASP A 80 8.63 19.92 -3.83
C ASP A 80 9.30 18.59 -3.44
N ASP A 81 8.63 17.47 -3.74
CA ASP A 81 9.09 16.12 -3.42
C ASP A 81 9.29 15.91 -1.90
N VAL A 82 8.53 16.63 -1.09
CA VAL A 82 8.43 16.46 0.35
C VAL A 82 6.94 16.32 0.71
N PRO A 83 6.55 15.32 1.51
CA PRO A 83 5.17 15.23 1.97
C PRO A 83 4.75 16.50 2.72
N ASP A 84 3.60 17.05 2.36
CA ASP A 84 2.99 18.23 2.99
C ASP A 84 2.71 18.01 4.51
N GLY A 85 2.73 16.76 4.96
CA GLY A 85 2.53 16.38 6.35
C GLY A 85 2.32 14.88 6.52
N PRO A 86 1.79 14.46 7.70
CA PRO A 86 1.47 13.07 7.96
C PRO A 86 0.44 12.49 6.98
N PRO A 87 0.48 11.17 6.69
CA PRO A 87 -0.40 10.58 5.71
C PRO A 87 -1.86 10.57 6.17
N ARG A 88 -2.78 10.67 5.21
CA ARG A 88 -4.16 10.28 5.42
C ARG A 88 -4.30 8.77 5.28
N VAL A 89 -4.99 8.13 6.23
CA VAL A 89 -5.42 6.74 6.11
C VAL A 89 -6.69 6.72 5.26
N LEU A 90 -6.62 6.12 4.07
CA LEU A 90 -7.74 5.99 3.14
C LEU A 90 -8.52 4.70 3.38
N LEU A 91 -7.81 3.58 3.53
CA LEU A 91 -8.38 2.28 3.86
C LEU A 91 -7.66 1.68 5.06
N LYS A 92 -8.40 0.87 5.82
CA LYS A 92 -7.90 0.06 6.93
C LYS A 92 -8.50 -1.33 6.85
N GLY A 93 -7.75 -2.32 7.32
CA GLY A 93 -8.22 -3.70 7.46
C GLY A 93 -7.64 -4.67 6.44
N PHE A 94 -6.55 -4.35 5.77
CA PHE A 94 -5.76 -5.36 5.06
C PHE A 94 -5.16 -6.35 6.07
N GLY A 95 -5.15 -7.63 5.73
CA GLY A 95 -4.66 -8.69 6.62
C GLY A 95 -3.14 -8.67 6.77
N MET A 96 -2.65 -8.88 7.99
CA MET A 96 -1.22 -8.86 8.36
C MET A 96 -0.66 -10.27 8.60
N GLU A 97 -1.50 -11.30 8.54
CA GLU A 97 -1.25 -12.62 9.12
C GLU A 97 -0.06 -13.37 8.49
N ASP A 98 0.25 -13.07 7.24
CA ASP A 98 1.37 -13.62 6.49
C ASP A 98 2.04 -12.54 5.63
N ALA A 99 3.28 -12.19 5.99
CA ALA A 99 4.07 -11.18 5.31
C ALA A 99 4.35 -11.52 3.83
N GLN A 100 4.26 -12.80 3.44
CA GLN A 100 4.47 -13.24 2.06
C GLN A 100 3.25 -13.01 1.17
N SER A 101 2.06 -12.79 1.76
CA SER A 101 0.78 -12.73 1.04
C SER A 101 -0.02 -11.48 1.38
N LEU A 102 0.68 -10.43 1.82
CA LEU A 102 0.11 -9.12 2.12
C LEU A 102 -0.53 -8.51 0.89
N ALA A 103 -1.46 -7.58 1.10
CA ALA A 103 -1.91 -6.72 0.03
C ALA A 103 -0.72 -5.97 -0.57
N ASN A 104 -0.61 -5.96 -1.89
CA ASN A 104 0.54 -5.44 -2.62
C ASN A 104 0.12 -4.87 -3.97
N HIS A 105 1.08 -4.18 -4.62
CA HIS A 105 0.93 -3.57 -5.94
C HIS A 105 -0.17 -2.51 -6.01
N LEU A 106 0.08 -1.42 -6.74
CA LEU A 106 -0.90 -0.36 -6.96
C LEU A 106 -0.85 0.08 -8.41
N THR A 107 -2.00 0.16 -9.08
CA THR A 107 -2.08 0.69 -10.45
C THR A 107 -3.40 1.39 -10.70
N TRP A 108 -3.39 2.40 -11.56
CA TRP A 108 -4.60 3.12 -11.95
C TRP A 108 -5.30 2.43 -13.11
N GLY A 109 -6.61 2.26 -12.98
CA GLY A 109 -7.47 1.95 -14.11
C GLY A 109 -8.01 3.20 -14.80
N PRO A 110 -8.49 3.07 -16.04
CA PRO A 110 -8.95 4.20 -16.88
C PRO A 110 -10.13 4.97 -16.27
N GLY A 111 -10.90 4.35 -15.38
CA GLY A 111 -12.02 4.99 -14.67
C GLY A 111 -11.63 5.77 -13.41
N GLY A 112 -10.34 6.01 -13.16
CA GLY A 112 -9.88 6.69 -11.93
C GLY A 112 -9.89 5.81 -10.67
N TRP A 113 -10.06 4.50 -10.85
CA TRP A 113 -9.98 3.52 -9.77
C TRP A 113 -8.52 3.10 -9.55
N LEU A 114 -8.10 3.09 -8.29
CA LEU A 114 -6.85 2.51 -7.87
C LEU A 114 -7.05 1.02 -7.59
N TYR A 115 -6.30 0.16 -8.24
CA TYR A 115 -6.36 -1.29 -8.08
C TYR A 115 -5.17 -1.79 -7.28
N GLY A 116 -5.41 -2.82 -6.47
CA GLY A 116 -4.37 -3.60 -5.82
C GLY A 116 -4.82 -5.06 -5.67
N VAL A 117 -3.91 -5.90 -5.19
CA VAL A 117 -4.18 -7.33 -5.00
C VAL A 117 -3.87 -7.77 -3.57
N ASN A 118 -4.38 -8.93 -3.18
CA ASN A 118 -4.09 -9.58 -1.89
C ASN A 118 -3.94 -11.09 -2.08
N GLY A 119 -3.09 -11.73 -1.27
CA GLY A 119 -2.83 -13.17 -1.30
C GLY A 119 -3.75 -14.01 -0.39
N SER A 120 -3.54 -15.33 -0.33
CA SER A 120 -4.47 -16.29 0.31
C SER A 120 -4.45 -16.33 1.82
N THR A 121 -3.29 -16.10 2.41
CA THR A 121 -3.05 -16.42 3.81
C THR A 121 -3.27 -15.23 4.72
N THR A 122 -3.72 -14.09 4.17
CA THR A 122 -4.13 -12.89 4.89
C THR A 122 -5.63 -12.67 4.73
N THR A 123 -6.30 -12.19 5.77
CA THR A 123 -7.73 -11.90 5.74
C THR A 123 -7.97 -10.40 5.76
N CYS A 124 -8.51 -9.88 4.66
CA CYS A 124 -8.87 -8.48 4.53
C CYS A 124 -10.30 -8.26 5.02
N ARG A 125 -10.53 -7.20 5.81
CA ARG A 125 -11.84 -6.73 6.28
C ARG A 125 -11.94 -5.22 6.07
N ILE A 126 -12.38 -4.83 4.88
CA ILE A 126 -12.37 -3.43 4.46
C ILE A 126 -13.82 -3.01 4.21
N ARG A 127 -14.31 -2.07 5.02
CA ARG A 127 -15.66 -1.49 4.88
C ARG A 127 -16.79 -2.53 4.83
N GLY A 128 -16.66 -3.59 5.63
CA GLY A 128 -17.65 -4.67 5.70
C GLY A 128 -17.49 -5.75 4.62
N VAL A 129 -16.55 -5.58 3.68
CA VAL A 129 -16.18 -6.63 2.72
C VAL A 129 -15.05 -7.46 3.32
N GLU A 130 -15.29 -8.75 3.50
CA GLU A 130 -14.28 -9.73 3.92
C GLU A 130 -13.84 -10.57 2.72
N PHE A 131 -12.54 -10.70 2.50
CA PHE A 131 -11.96 -11.50 1.42
C PHE A 131 -10.51 -11.90 1.75
N GLN A 132 -9.99 -12.88 1.02
CA GLN A 132 -8.57 -13.24 1.04
C GLN A 132 -7.94 -12.94 -0.31
N GLN A 133 -7.90 -13.94 -1.21
CA GLN A 133 -7.32 -13.80 -2.54
C GLN A 133 -8.21 -12.95 -3.41
N GLY A 134 -7.71 -11.85 -3.93
CA GLY A 134 -8.51 -11.06 -4.85
C GLY A 134 -7.85 -9.79 -5.34
N CYS A 135 -8.45 -9.25 -6.39
CA CYS A 135 -8.18 -7.90 -6.84
C CYS A 135 -9.24 -6.98 -6.23
N TRP A 136 -8.80 -5.93 -5.57
CA TRP A 136 -9.65 -4.92 -4.98
C TRP A 136 -9.42 -3.59 -5.69
N ARG A 137 -10.42 -2.71 -5.61
CA ARG A 137 -10.33 -1.36 -6.16
C ARG A 137 -10.87 -0.31 -5.20
N TYR A 138 -10.24 0.85 -5.23
CA TYR A 138 -10.59 2.02 -4.45
C TYR A 138 -10.76 3.24 -5.35
N HIS A 139 -11.83 4.00 -5.19
CA HIS A 139 -12.06 5.24 -5.93
C HIS A 139 -11.87 6.44 -5.00
N PRO A 140 -10.74 7.16 -5.07
CA PRO A 140 -10.45 8.26 -4.16
C PRO A 140 -11.49 9.40 -4.18
N PRO A 141 -12.00 9.85 -5.35
CA PRO A 141 -12.94 10.97 -5.37
C PRO A 141 -14.28 10.68 -4.68
N THR A 142 -14.79 9.45 -4.76
CA THR A 142 -16.08 9.07 -4.16
C THR A 142 -15.93 8.28 -2.88
N ASP A 143 -14.69 8.06 -2.46
CA ASP A 143 -14.35 7.24 -1.30
C ASP A 143 -15.10 5.90 -1.34
N ARG A 144 -14.97 5.12 -2.43
CA ARG A 144 -15.60 3.80 -2.58
C ARG A 144 -14.57 2.68 -2.62
N PHE A 145 -14.91 1.55 -2.00
CA PHE A 145 -14.10 0.33 -2.02
C PHE A 145 -14.94 -0.81 -2.57
N GLU A 146 -14.33 -1.64 -3.42
CA GLU A 146 -14.97 -2.82 -3.99
C GLU A 146 -13.97 -3.96 -4.10
N LEU A 147 -14.43 -5.19 -3.82
CA LEU A 147 -13.75 -6.39 -4.29
C LEU A 147 -14.12 -6.57 -5.76
N PHE A 148 -13.14 -6.42 -6.64
CA PHE A 148 -13.35 -6.48 -8.08
C PHE A 148 -13.45 -7.92 -8.57
N CYS A 149 -12.58 -8.80 -8.06
CA CYS A 149 -12.68 -10.24 -8.24
C CYS A 149 -12.02 -10.98 -7.07
N GLU A 150 -12.49 -12.20 -6.81
CA GLU A 150 -12.00 -13.09 -5.75
C GLU A 150 -11.45 -14.39 -6.36
N GLY A 151 -10.45 -14.97 -5.70
CA GLY A 151 -9.75 -16.19 -6.11
C GLY A 151 -8.30 -15.95 -6.54
N GLY A 152 -7.58 -17.04 -6.82
CA GLY A 152 -6.18 -17.00 -7.26
C GLY A 152 -5.23 -17.78 -6.35
N GLY A 153 -3.98 -17.30 -6.25
CA GLY A 153 -2.90 -17.90 -5.46
C GLY A 153 -2.26 -16.84 -4.56
N ASN A 154 -1.02 -16.48 -4.88
CA ASN A 154 -0.36 -15.31 -4.32
C ASN A 154 -0.13 -14.31 -5.45
N LEU A 155 -1.03 -13.32 -5.58
CA LEU A 155 -1.03 -12.38 -6.70
C LEU A 155 -0.05 -11.24 -6.42
N TYR A 156 1.00 -11.08 -7.24
CA TYR A 156 2.02 -10.04 -7.04
C TYR A 156 1.88 -8.80 -7.92
N GLY A 157 0.89 -8.76 -8.81
CA GLY A 157 0.65 -7.58 -9.64
C GLY A 157 -0.49 -7.77 -10.64
N THR A 158 -0.92 -6.64 -11.18
CA THR A 158 -1.95 -6.54 -12.22
C THR A 158 -1.51 -5.50 -13.23
N HIS A 159 -1.57 -5.83 -14.52
CA HIS A 159 -1.33 -4.84 -15.57
C HIS A 159 -2.66 -4.49 -16.24
N LEU A 160 -3.02 -3.21 -16.21
CA LEU A 160 -4.17 -2.67 -16.93
C LEU A 160 -3.62 -1.98 -18.18
N ARG A 161 -4.27 -2.23 -19.33
CA ARG A 161 -3.99 -1.58 -20.61
C ARG A 161 -4.98 -0.47 -20.90
#